data_AF-A0A515HIG6-F1
#
_entry.id   AF-A0A515HIG6-F1
#
_cell.length_a   1.000
_cell.length_b   1.000
_cell.length_c   1.000
_cell.angle_alpha   90.00
_cell.angle_beta   90.00
_cell.angle_gamma   90.00
#
_symmetry.space_group_name_H-M   'P 1'
#
loop_
_entity.id
_entity.type
_entity.pdbx_description
1 polymer ?
#
loop_
_entity_poly.entity_id
_entity_poly.type
_entity_poly.pdbx_seq_one_letter_code
_entity_poly.pdbx_strand_id
1 'polypeptide(L)'
;MSEHQRRSLVRELRDEVARCADRDQLLVRARQWLYKNKLVIVHERAIRTLIAAALAQLEVETGTAIAASVDPATLDRWRASVSELRPDGQTQQSWLWAAPAKHSTRQISEVLERIDLLYTLDVHKHLADIPDLILRRYARRLVSRPPSAGAKIKEPARTVEVACFLRYCLFTTTDQLILMVQRRIADLWRQAAADVPATVNWAAMYKTLLGELVALSAQGAVPDAELRARLEALITETQKRKPPSRASLVREGLIDGIRPVRSLLVAIAKLPWQATGEHPAIEYLAKLQALYLKGSRKLPVEVVAPSLGMIWQVSISSPDRERAFQALEVATLFALRRAVRNGSVWIEHSLSFRGRARLFFTDERWQAESKKHYARLSLPSKAATFLKPLLARVTAGVDAVAAAARSGVLRVDDELHLSPLPAEDEDPEVTKLRAALDHRIGEVQLPEVILAVDAQVRFSWIMLGREPRLLIAAEN
;
A
#
# COMPACT_ATOMS: atom_id res chain seq x y z
N MET A 1 42.85 -12.03 -13.25
CA MET A 1 42.29 -11.85 -11.89
C MET A 1 42.91 -12.89 -10.98
N SER A 2 43.49 -12.50 -9.84
CA SER A 2 44.07 -13.45 -8.88
C SER A 2 42.97 -14.22 -8.14
N GLU A 3 43.31 -15.37 -7.55
CA GLU A 3 42.35 -16.18 -6.79
C GLU A 3 41.79 -15.43 -5.56
N HIS A 4 42.61 -14.60 -4.92
CA HIS A 4 42.15 -13.73 -3.81
C HIS A 4 41.10 -12.70 -4.26
N GLN A 5 41.31 -12.06 -5.42
CA GLN A 5 40.35 -11.13 -6.01
C GLN A 5 39.05 -11.85 -6.42
N ARG A 6 39.17 -13.06 -6.97
CA ARG A 6 38.02 -13.90 -7.33
C ARG A 6 37.17 -14.24 -6.11
N ARG A 7 37.79 -14.67 -5.02
CA ARG A 7 37.10 -14.96 -3.74
C ARG A 7 36.41 -13.73 -3.18
N SER A 8 37.05 -12.57 -3.26
CA SER A 8 36.46 -11.30 -2.83
C SER A 8 35.22 -10.92 -3.64
N LEU A 9 35.26 -11.06 -4.98
CA LEU A 9 34.11 -10.86 -5.84
C LEU A 9 32.98 -11.86 -5.55
N VAL A 10 33.31 -13.14 -5.33
CA VAL A 10 32.31 -14.16 -4.97
C VAL A 10 31.62 -13.82 -3.65
N ARG A 11 32.36 -13.34 -2.65
CA ARG A 11 31.78 -12.89 -1.37
C ARG A 11 30.81 -11.72 -1.58
N GLU A 12 31.21 -10.73 -2.37
CA GLU A 12 30.32 -9.61 -2.72
C GLU A 12 29.05 -10.10 -3.44
N LEU A 13 29.21 -11.00 -4.41
CA LEU A 13 28.08 -11.54 -5.16
C LEU A 13 27.12 -12.33 -4.26
N ARG A 14 27.62 -13.08 -3.26
CA ARG A 14 26.77 -13.77 -2.27
C ARG A 14 25.90 -12.79 -1.49
N ASP A 15 26.47 -11.68 -1.05
CA ASP A 15 25.74 -10.64 -0.33
C ASP A 15 24.72 -9.93 -1.24
N GLU A 16 25.06 -9.72 -2.52
CA GLU A 16 24.17 -9.05 -3.48
C GLU A 16 23.01 -9.94 -3.97
N VAL A 17 23.21 -11.25 -4.15
CA VAL A 17 22.12 -12.15 -4.57
C VAL A 17 21.01 -12.28 -3.52
N ALA A 18 21.32 -12.04 -2.25
CA ALA A 18 20.33 -11.97 -1.18
C ALA A 18 19.45 -10.70 -1.26
N ARG A 19 19.90 -9.67 -1.99
CA ARG A 19 19.30 -8.33 -2.06
C ARG A 19 18.80 -7.95 -3.46
N CYS A 20 19.20 -8.70 -4.48
CA CYS A 20 18.82 -8.47 -5.87
C CYS A 20 18.47 -9.81 -6.56
N ALA A 21 17.27 -9.88 -7.14
CA ALA A 21 16.82 -11.04 -7.88
C ALA A 21 17.19 -11.00 -9.37
N ASP A 22 17.44 -9.81 -9.91
CA ASP A 22 17.69 -9.55 -11.32
C ASP A 22 19.15 -9.87 -11.70
N ARG A 23 19.34 -10.77 -12.68
CA ARG A 23 20.66 -11.21 -13.13
C ARG A 23 21.44 -10.12 -13.86
N ASP A 24 20.77 -9.25 -14.61
CA ASP A 24 21.42 -8.18 -15.35
C ASP A 24 21.85 -7.06 -14.40
N GLN A 25 21.06 -6.77 -13.37
CA GLN A 25 21.49 -5.88 -12.29
C GLN A 25 22.68 -6.45 -11.52
N LEU A 26 22.70 -7.75 -11.22
CA LEU A 26 23.85 -8.42 -10.59
C LEU A 26 25.09 -8.33 -11.47
N LEU A 27 24.94 -8.44 -12.79
CA LEU A 27 26.04 -8.27 -13.75
C LEU A 27 26.59 -6.84 -13.72
N VAL A 28 25.72 -5.83 -13.71
CA VAL A 28 26.11 -4.42 -13.58
C VAL A 28 26.83 -4.17 -12.26
N ARG A 29 26.32 -4.71 -11.14
CA ARG A 29 26.95 -4.59 -9.81
C ARG A 29 28.34 -5.22 -9.79
N ALA A 30 28.51 -6.41 -10.36
CA ALA A 30 29.80 -7.06 -10.47
C ALA A 30 30.80 -6.22 -11.28
N ARG A 31 30.38 -5.64 -12.41
CA ARG A 31 31.21 -4.73 -13.22
C ARG A 31 31.61 -3.48 -12.44
N GLN A 32 30.66 -2.85 -11.74
CA GLN A 32 30.93 -1.69 -10.88
C GLN A 32 31.91 -2.03 -9.76
N TRP A 33 31.78 -3.19 -9.13
CA TRP A 33 32.69 -3.64 -8.08
C TRP A 33 34.10 -3.84 -8.62
N LEU A 34 34.26 -4.50 -9.78
CA LEU A 34 35.56 -4.68 -10.43
C LEU A 34 36.21 -3.33 -10.76
N TYR A 35 35.44 -2.40 -11.34
CA TYR A 35 35.91 -1.05 -11.66
C TYR A 35 36.35 -0.28 -10.41
N LYS A 36 35.54 -0.26 -9.35
CA LYS A 36 35.86 0.43 -8.08
C LYS A 36 37.13 -0.11 -7.42
N ASN A 37 37.37 -1.42 -7.52
CA ASN A 37 38.57 -2.05 -6.97
C ASN A 37 39.78 -1.99 -7.92
N LYS A 38 39.69 -1.21 -9.01
CA LYS A 38 40.73 -1.05 -10.04
C LYS A 38 41.18 -2.39 -10.65
N LEU A 39 40.22 -3.31 -10.82
CA LEU A 39 40.44 -4.63 -11.40
C LEU A 39 39.98 -4.64 -12.86
N VAL A 40 40.68 -5.39 -13.71
CA VAL A 40 40.28 -5.60 -15.11
C VAL A 40 38.91 -6.29 -15.14
N ILE A 41 37.97 -5.71 -15.88
CA ILE A 41 36.65 -6.30 -16.08
C ILE A 41 36.81 -7.57 -16.93
N VAL A 42 36.53 -8.72 -16.32
CA VAL A 42 36.59 -10.02 -16.99
C VAL A 42 35.44 -10.20 -17.99
N HIS A 43 35.57 -11.18 -18.89
CA HIS A 43 34.53 -11.52 -19.85
C HIS A 43 33.17 -11.75 -19.16
N GLU A 44 32.11 -11.25 -19.78
CA GLU A 44 30.74 -11.34 -19.25
C GLU A 44 30.33 -12.76 -18.90
N ARG A 45 30.70 -13.75 -19.73
CA ARG A 45 30.43 -15.18 -19.47
C ARG A 45 31.00 -15.63 -18.12
N ALA A 46 32.20 -15.20 -17.77
CA ALA A 46 32.83 -15.55 -16.49
C ALA A 46 32.05 -14.95 -15.31
N ILE A 47 31.60 -13.69 -15.44
CA ILE A 47 30.78 -13.04 -14.41
C ILE A 47 29.43 -13.75 -14.26
N ARG A 48 28.76 -14.08 -15.37
CA ARG A 48 27.50 -14.83 -15.38
C ARG A 48 27.65 -16.20 -14.71
N THR A 49 28.77 -16.90 -14.92
CA THR A 49 29.07 -18.16 -14.22
C THR A 49 29.21 -17.95 -12.70
N LEU A 50 29.90 -16.90 -12.26
CA LEU A 50 30.03 -16.60 -10.82
C LEU A 50 28.68 -16.23 -10.19
N ILE A 51 27.85 -15.46 -10.90
CA ILE A 51 26.48 -15.14 -10.48
C ILE A 51 25.66 -16.43 -10.38
N ALA A 52 25.70 -17.31 -11.38
CA ALA A 52 24.98 -18.57 -11.36
C ALA A 52 25.39 -19.45 -10.18
N ALA A 53 26.70 -19.53 -9.87
CA ALA A 53 27.21 -20.26 -8.72
C ALA A 53 26.74 -19.63 -7.38
N ALA A 54 26.76 -18.30 -7.26
CA ALA A 54 26.25 -17.60 -6.08
C ALA A 54 24.74 -17.85 -5.87
N LEU A 55 23.97 -17.91 -6.96
CA LEU A 55 22.53 -18.22 -6.92
C LEU A 55 22.24 -19.67 -6.53
N ALA A 56 23.01 -20.62 -7.06
CA ALA A 56 22.89 -22.03 -6.68
C ALA A 56 23.22 -22.22 -5.19
N GLN A 57 24.27 -21.54 -4.70
CA GLN A 57 24.65 -21.56 -3.29
C GLN A 57 23.54 -20.98 -2.41
N LEU A 58 22.96 -19.83 -2.79
CA LEU A 58 21.83 -19.24 -2.08
C LEU A 58 20.61 -20.19 -2.01
N GLU A 59 20.34 -20.93 -3.09
CA GLU A 59 19.25 -21.92 -3.12
C GLU A 59 19.51 -23.08 -2.14
N VAL A 60 20.75 -23.58 -2.08
CA VAL A 60 21.14 -24.61 -1.12
C VAL A 60 21.03 -24.09 0.30
N GLU A 61 21.57 -22.91 0.60
CA GLU A 61 21.51 -22.29 1.93
C GLU A 61 20.06 -22.05 2.38
N THR A 62 19.22 -21.54 1.49
CA THR A 62 17.78 -21.35 1.75
C THR A 62 17.09 -22.69 2.00
N GLY A 63 17.39 -23.71 1.20
CA GLY A 63 16.83 -25.05 1.37
C GLY A 63 17.22 -25.67 2.70
N THR A 64 18.49 -25.54 3.11
CA THR A 64 18.96 -26.02 4.41
C THR A 64 18.30 -25.29 5.57
N ALA A 65 18.11 -23.96 5.48
CA ALA A 65 17.44 -23.18 6.51
C ALA A 65 15.95 -23.56 6.65
N ILE A 66 15.27 -23.80 5.53
CA ILE A 66 13.88 -24.29 5.54
C ILE A 66 13.81 -25.68 6.17
N ALA A 67 14.65 -26.62 5.73
CA ALA A 67 14.66 -27.98 6.25
C ALA A 67 15.04 -28.07 7.73
N ALA A 68 15.81 -27.10 8.26
CA ALA A 68 16.13 -27.02 9.69
C ALA A 68 14.97 -26.46 10.53
N SER A 69 14.05 -25.70 9.94
CA SER A 69 12.97 -24.99 10.65
C SER A 69 11.57 -25.59 10.45
N VAL A 70 11.41 -26.48 9.47
CA VAL A 70 10.14 -27.13 9.12
C VAL A 70 10.35 -28.64 9.09
N ASP A 71 9.48 -29.37 9.77
CA ASP A 71 9.58 -30.82 9.81
C ASP A 71 9.32 -31.44 8.41
N PRO A 72 9.95 -32.59 8.10
CA PRO A 72 9.80 -33.22 6.79
C PRO A 72 8.35 -33.56 6.40
N ALA A 73 7.52 -33.94 7.37
CA ALA A 73 6.12 -34.31 7.11
C ALA A 73 5.28 -33.08 6.70
N THR A 74 5.53 -31.93 7.30
CA THR A 74 4.93 -30.65 6.91
C THR A 74 5.39 -30.24 5.51
N LEU A 75 6.67 -30.40 5.17
CA LEU A 75 7.16 -30.14 3.82
C LEU A 75 6.52 -31.06 2.77
N ASP A 76 6.31 -32.33 3.09
CA ASP A 76 5.58 -33.27 2.23
C ASP A 76 4.12 -32.85 2.04
N ARG A 77 3.46 -32.44 3.13
CA ARG A 77 2.08 -31.92 3.10
C ARG A 77 1.99 -30.69 2.21
N TRP A 78 2.95 -29.77 2.29
CA TRP A 78 3.01 -28.58 1.43
C TRP A 78 3.15 -28.94 -0.05
N ARG A 79 4.06 -29.88 -0.38
CA ARG A 79 4.26 -30.36 -1.76
C ARG A 79 3.01 -31.05 -2.32
N ALA A 80 2.31 -31.83 -1.49
CA ALA A 80 1.08 -32.53 -1.86
C ALA A 80 -0.05 -31.53 -2.11
N SER A 81 -0.29 -30.62 -1.16
CA SER A 81 -1.34 -29.60 -1.23
C SER A 81 -1.21 -28.74 -2.49
N VAL A 82 -0.03 -28.19 -2.80
CA VAL A 82 0.18 -27.37 -4.01
C VAL A 82 -0.21 -28.09 -5.30
N SER A 83 0.01 -29.41 -5.36
CA SER A 83 -0.28 -30.24 -6.54
C SER A 83 -1.72 -30.77 -6.58
N GLU A 84 -2.50 -30.59 -5.51
CA GLU A 84 -3.85 -31.14 -5.37
C GLU A 84 -4.84 -30.44 -6.32
N LEU A 85 -5.77 -31.23 -6.87
CA LEU A 85 -6.87 -30.73 -7.69
C LEU A 85 -8.04 -30.32 -6.80
N ARG A 86 -8.58 -29.13 -7.06
CA ARG A 86 -9.82 -28.66 -6.47
C ARG A 86 -11.04 -29.27 -7.20
N PRO A 87 -12.24 -29.23 -6.58
CA PRO A 87 -13.47 -29.71 -7.22
C PRO A 87 -13.83 -29.03 -8.55
N ASP A 88 -13.32 -27.83 -8.79
CA ASP A 88 -13.49 -27.06 -10.03
C ASP A 88 -12.49 -27.44 -11.14
N GLY A 89 -11.61 -28.41 -10.89
CA GLY A 89 -10.57 -28.87 -11.81
C GLY A 89 -9.30 -28.01 -11.83
N GLN A 90 -9.27 -26.89 -11.09
CA GLN A 90 -8.07 -26.07 -10.95
C GLN A 90 -7.11 -26.71 -9.91
N THR A 91 -5.80 -26.57 -10.09
CA THR A 91 -4.84 -26.94 -9.04
C THR A 91 -4.83 -25.92 -7.91
N GLN A 92 -4.55 -26.35 -6.68
CA GLN A 92 -4.39 -25.42 -5.55
C GLN A 92 -3.32 -24.37 -5.82
N GLN A 93 -2.22 -24.72 -6.50
CA GLN A 93 -1.20 -23.75 -6.94
C GLN A 93 -1.82 -22.60 -7.76
N SER A 94 -2.61 -22.91 -8.78
CA SER A 94 -3.20 -21.91 -9.68
C SER A 94 -4.25 -21.08 -8.95
N TRP A 95 -5.07 -21.72 -8.11
CA TRP A 95 -6.10 -21.05 -7.31
C TRP A 95 -5.51 -20.08 -6.27
N LEU A 96 -4.47 -20.49 -5.54
CA LEU A 96 -3.78 -19.65 -4.56
C LEU A 96 -3.11 -18.43 -5.21
N TRP A 97 -2.59 -18.57 -6.43
CA TRP A 97 -1.91 -17.47 -7.13
C TRP A 97 -2.86 -16.50 -7.84
N ALA A 98 -4.07 -16.95 -8.18
CA ALA A 98 -5.02 -16.15 -8.96
C ALA A 98 -5.39 -14.85 -8.24
N ALA A 99 -5.31 -13.70 -8.93
CA ALA A 99 -5.75 -12.44 -8.35
C ALA A 99 -7.30 -12.40 -8.25
N PRO A 100 -7.88 -11.86 -7.16
CA PRO A 100 -9.33 -11.71 -7.05
C PRO A 100 -9.83 -10.68 -8.07
N ALA A 101 -10.94 -10.99 -8.75
CA ALA A 101 -11.46 -10.17 -9.84
C ALA A 101 -12.30 -8.97 -9.35
N LYS A 102 -12.98 -9.14 -8.20
CA LYS A 102 -13.91 -8.15 -7.62
C LYS A 102 -13.79 -8.16 -6.10
N HIS A 103 -14.32 -7.14 -5.44
CA HIS A 103 -14.37 -7.01 -3.97
C HIS A 103 -15.79 -7.25 -3.40
N SER A 104 -16.55 -8.17 -4.01
CA SER A 104 -17.87 -8.59 -3.51
C SER A 104 -17.73 -9.48 -2.27
N THR A 105 -18.80 -9.64 -1.48
CA THR A 105 -18.80 -10.51 -0.30
C THR A 105 -18.36 -11.94 -0.64
N ARG A 106 -18.83 -12.49 -1.77
CA ARG A 106 -18.41 -13.82 -2.24
C ARG A 106 -16.90 -13.90 -2.50
N GLN A 107 -16.32 -12.90 -3.15
CA GLN A 107 -14.88 -12.89 -3.44
C GLN A 107 -14.06 -12.67 -2.17
N ILE A 108 -14.54 -11.87 -1.21
CA ILE A 108 -13.91 -11.73 0.11
C ILE A 108 -13.90 -13.09 0.83
N SER A 109 -15.01 -13.85 0.79
CA SER A 109 -15.06 -15.20 1.35
C SER A 109 -14.09 -16.17 0.68
N GLU A 110 -13.96 -16.13 -0.65
CA GLU A 110 -12.98 -16.96 -1.38
C GLU A 110 -11.54 -16.62 -1.01
N VAL A 111 -11.22 -15.34 -0.85
CA VAL A 111 -9.89 -14.91 -0.38
C VAL A 111 -9.63 -15.36 1.05
N LEU A 112 -10.64 -15.34 1.92
CA LEU A 112 -10.53 -15.89 3.28
C LEU A 112 -10.32 -17.41 3.27
N GLU A 113 -10.98 -18.16 2.37
CA GLU A 113 -10.76 -19.61 2.20
C GLU A 113 -9.29 -19.91 1.86
N ARG A 114 -8.65 -19.08 1.03
CA ARG A 114 -7.22 -19.21 0.72
C ARG A 114 -6.36 -19.00 1.96
N ILE A 115 -6.69 -18.01 2.79
CA ILE A 115 -5.99 -17.78 4.06
C ILE A 115 -6.20 -18.98 4.99
N ASP A 116 -7.43 -19.46 5.15
CA ASP A 116 -7.75 -20.61 6.01
C ASP A 116 -6.99 -21.88 5.60
N LEU A 117 -6.86 -22.15 4.29
CA LEU A 117 -6.02 -23.25 3.78
C LEU A 117 -4.56 -23.07 4.21
N LEU A 118 -4.00 -21.87 4.03
CA LEU A 118 -2.60 -21.57 4.38
C LEU A 118 -2.36 -21.62 5.91
N TYR A 119 -3.38 -21.31 6.71
CA TYR A 119 -3.35 -21.53 8.16
C TYR A 119 -3.37 -23.00 8.53
N THR A 120 -4.20 -23.81 7.85
CA THR A 120 -4.28 -25.26 8.05
C THR A 120 -2.97 -25.96 7.70
N LEU A 121 -2.22 -25.39 6.75
CA LEU A 121 -0.86 -25.81 6.40
C LEU A 121 0.22 -25.26 7.34
N ASP A 122 -0.13 -24.52 8.40
CA ASP A 122 0.79 -23.92 9.37
C ASP A 122 1.84 -22.96 8.77
N VAL A 123 1.62 -22.49 7.53
CA VAL A 123 2.57 -21.61 6.80
C VAL A 123 2.83 -20.29 7.55
N HIS A 124 1.86 -19.84 8.35
CA HIS A 124 1.96 -18.63 9.17
C HIS A 124 3.05 -18.73 10.25
N LYS A 125 3.43 -19.94 10.70
CA LYS A 125 4.41 -20.21 11.76
C LYS A 125 5.86 -20.28 11.26
N HIS A 126 6.08 -20.41 9.96
CA HIS A 126 7.39 -20.68 9.39
C HIS A 126 7.85 -19.58 8.42
N LEU A 127 9.14 -19.60 8.07
CA LEU A 127 9.78 -18.71 7.10
C LEU A 127 9.72 -17.20 7.46
N ALA A 128 9.55 -16.85 8.73
CA ALA A 128 9.52 -15.45 9.18
C ALA A 128 10.86 -14.73 8.92
N ASP A 129 11.99 -15.44 8.99
CA ASP A 129 13.33 -14.88 8.83
C ASP A 129 13.80 -14.82 7.36
N ILE A 130 13.04 -15.40 6.43
CA ILE A 130 13.40 -15.38 5.01
C ILE A 130 13.00 -14.02 4.41
N PRO A 131 13.92 -13.28 3.77
CA PRO A 131 13.59 -11.99 3.17
C PRO A 131 12.50 -12.08 2.11
N ASP A 132 11.58 -11.10 2.07
CA ASP A 132 10.45 -11.08 1.12
C ASP A 132 10.87 -11.18 -0.34
N LEU A 133 12.03 -10.61 -0.68
CA LEU A 133 12.59 -10.70 -2.02
C LEU A 133 12.87 -12.15 -2.43
N ILE A 134 13.39 -12.95 -1.49
CA ILE A 134 13.69 -14.36 -1.69
C ILE A 134 12.39 -15.15 -1.82
N LEU A 135 11.42 -14.90 -0.92
CA LEU A 135 10.09 -15.51 -1.01
C LEU A 135 9.45 -15.25 -2.38
N ARG A 136 9.39 -13.98 -2.80
CA ARG A 136 8.83 -13.56 -4.10
C ARG A 136 9.55 -14.20 -5.29
N ARG A 137 10.87 -14.28 -5.24
CA ARG A 137 11.70 -14.84 -6.30
C ARG A 137 11.36 -16.31 -6.54
N TYR A 138 11.37 -17.11 -5.49
CA TYR A 138 11.13 -18.55 -5.59
C TYR A 138 9.65 -18.86 -5.85
N ALA A 139 8.73 -18.09 -5.28
CA ALA A 139 7.31 -18.18 -5.59
C ALA A 139 7.03 -17.99 -7.09
N ARG A 140 7.63 -16.96 -7.71
CA ARG A 140 7.50 -16.70 -9.15
C ARG A 140 8.09 -17.83 -10.01
N ARG A 141 9.20 -18.44 -9.58
CA ARG A 141 9.79 -19.59 -10.28
C ARG A 141 8.81 -20.76 -10.31
N LEU A 142 8.17 -21.09 -9.18
CA LEU A 142 7.20 -22.18 -9.14
C LEU A 142 6.03 -21.92 -10.08
N VAL A 143 5.46 -20.71 -10.02
CA VAL A 143 4.27 -20.33 -10.79
C VAL A 143 4.52 -20.22 -12.28
N SER A 144 5.75 -19.88 -12.68
CA SER A 144 6.12 -19.85 -14.10
C SER A 144 6.06 -21.24 -14.78
N ARG A 145 5.83 -22.31 -14.02
CA ARG A 145 5.77 -23.69 -14.50
C ARG A 145 4.39 -24.30 -14.22
N PRO A 146 3.91 -25.20 -15.10
CA PRO A 146 2.72 -25.98 -14.80
C PRO A 146 2.97 -26.89 -13.58
N PRO A 147 1.94 -27.18 -12.76
CA PRO A 147 2.08 -28.01 -11.55
C PRO A 147 2.73 -29.37 -11.80
N SER A 148 2.45 -30.00 -12.94
CA SER A 148 3.06 -31.28 -13.36
C SER A 148 4.57 -31.20 -13.57
N ALA A 149 5.09 -30.04 -14.00
CA ALA A 149 6.53 -29.78 -14.09
C ALA A 149 7.12 -29.39 -12.73
N GLY A 150 6.35 -28.68 -11.90
CA GLY A 150 6.72 -28.36 -10.51
C GLY A 150 7.01 -29.60 -9.66
N ALA A 151 6.23 -30.67 -9.84
CA ALA A 151 6.43 -31.94 -9.16
C ALA A 151 7.77 -32.64 -9.48
N LYS A 152 8.38 -32.33 -10.64
CA LYS A 152 9.63 -32.95 -11.12
C LYS A 152 10.89 -32.14 -10.77
N ILE A 153 10.76 -31.04 -10.04
CA ILE A 153 11.89 -30.22 -9.61
C ILE A 153 12.77 -31.05 -8.67
N LYS A 154 14.09 -31.02 -8.88
CA LYS A 154 15.07 -31.69 -8.02
C LYS A 154 15.24 -30.94 -6.69
N GLU A 155 15.54 -31.66 -5.62
CA GLU A 155 15.92 -31.03 -4.36
C GLU A 155 17.30 -30.36 -4.47
N PRO A 156 17.56 -29.26 -3.72
CA PRO A 156 16.68 -28.60 -2.75
C PRO A 156 15.67 -27.60 -3.35
N ALA A 157 15.73 -27.36 -4.67
CA ALA A 157 14.96 -26.33 -5.34
C ALA A 157 13.44 -26.50 -5.16
N ARG A 158 12.95 -27.74 -5.17
CA ARG A 158 11.51 -28.03 -5.00
C ARG A 158 11.02 -27.58 -3.62
N THR A 159 11.74 -27.95 -2.56
CA THR A 159 11.44 -27.51 -1.19
C THR A 159 11.44 -25.99 -1.07
N VAL A 160 12.48 -25.32 -1.59
CA VAL A 160 12.59 -23.86 -1.54
C VAL A 160 11.44 -23.19 -2.28
N GLU A 161 11.16 -23.62 -3.51
CA GLU A 161 10.13 -23.03 -4.36
C GLU A 161 8.72 -23.20 -3.78
N VAL A 162 8.36 -24.40 -3.30
CA VAL A 162 7.05 -24.67 -2.70
C VAL A 162 6.85 -23.90 -1.39
N ALA A 163 7.82 -23.94 -0.48
CA ALA A 163 7.75 -23.24 0.80
C ALA A 163 7.64 -21.72 0.62
N CYS A 164 8.50 -21.14 -0.24
CA CYS A 164 8.47 -19.72 -0.55
C CYS A 164 7.15 -19.32 -1.25
N PHE A 165 6.63 -20.17 -2.15
CA PHE A 165 5.35 -19.95 -2.80
C PHE A 165 4.20 -19.85 -1.80
N LEU A 166 4.04 -20.82 -0.90
CA LEU A 166 2.97 -20.82 0.08
C LEU A 166 3.03 -19.61 1.00
N ARG A 167 4.22 -19.29 1.53
CA ARG A 167 4.42 -18.11 2.39
C ARG A 167 4.14 -16.81 1.64
N TYR A 168 4.59 -16.70 0.40
CA TYR A 168 4.33 -15.52 -0.42
C TYR A 168 2.85 -15.38 -0.80
N CYS A 169 2.15 -16.50 -1.06
CA CYS A 169 0.70 -16.50 -1.27
C CYS A 169 -0.06 -16.02 -0.03
N LEU A 170 0.35 -16.41 1.18
CA LEU A 170 -0.25 -15.92 2.43
C LEU A 170 -0.14 -14.40 2.52
N PHE A 171 1.05 -13.88 2.20
CA PHE A 171 1.33 -12.45 2.15
C PHE A 171 0.47 -11.70 1.15
N THR A 172 0.45 -12.13 -0.11
CA THR A 172 -0.30 -11.43 -1.15
C THR A 172 -1.81 -11.55 -0.97
N THR A 173 -2.30 -12.69 -0.48
CA THR A 173 -3.73 -12.93 -0.21
C THR A 173 -4.21 -12.04 0.92
N THR A 174 -3.41 -11.87 1.98
CA THR A 174 -3.71 -10.94 3.09
C THR A 174 -3.79 -9.49 2.60
N ASP A 175 -2.83 -9.05 1.79
CA ASP A 175 -2.85 -7.69 1.22
C ASP A 175 -4.08 -7.45 0.35
N GLN A 176 -4.39 -8.40 -0.51
CA GLN A 176 -5.59 -8.37 -1.36
C GLN A 176 -6.87 -8.29 -0.51
N LEU A 177 -6.97 -9.12 0.53
CA LEU A 177 -8.09 -9.10 1.46
C LEU A 177 -8.28 -7.73 2.11
N ILE A 178 -7.21 -7.16 2.67
CA ILE A 178 -7.27 -5.86 3.35
C ILE A 178 -7.71 -4.77 2.36
N LEU A 179 -7.17 -4.74 1.15
CA LEU A 179 -7.57 -3.79 0.11
C LEU A 179 -9.04 -3.97 -0.29
N MET A 180 -9.50 -5.21 -0.45
CA MET A 180 -10.90 -5.52 -0.76
C MET A 180 -11.84 -5.08 0.37
N VAL A 181 -11.47 -5.32 1.63
CA VAL A 181 -12.21 -4.88 2.81
C VAL A 181 -12.29 -3.35 2.84
N GLN A 182 -11.18 -2.64 2.64
CA GLN A 182 -11.18 -1.17 2.61
C GLN A 182 -12.08 -0.60 1.50
N ARG A 183 -12.06 -1.20 0.31
CA ARG A 183 -12.96 -0.84 -0.80
C ARG A 183 -14.41 -1.14 -0.46
N ARG A 184 -14.69 -2.32 0.11
CA ARG A 184 -16.04 -2.71 0.53
C ARG A 184 -16.62 -1.75 1.56
N ILE A 185 -15.84 -1.31 2.55
CA ILE A 185 -16.29 -0.32 3.53
C ILE A 185 -16.59 1.03 2.85
N ALA A 186 -15.78 1.43 1.88
CA ALA A 186 -16.05 2.65 1.09
C ALA A 186 -17.35 2.52 0.29
N ASP A 187 -17.63 1.35 -0.29
CA ASP A 187 -18.87 1.08 -1.03
C ASP A 187 -20.09 1.12 -0.11
N LEU A 188 -20.02 0.52 1.07
CA LEU A 188 -21.10 0.57 2.06
C LEU A 188 -21.41 2.02 2.47
N TRP A 189 -20.38 2.83 2.71
CA TRP A 189 -20.56 4.25 2.98
C TRP A 189 -21.21 4.98 1.80
N ARG A 190 -20.76 4.72 0.57
CA ARG A 190 -21.32 5.34 -0.63
C ARG A 190 -22.79 4.96 -0.86
N GLN A 191 -23.14 3.70 -0.62
CA GLN A 191 -24.51 3.21 -0.73
C GLN A 191 -25.42 3.90 0.29
N ALA A 192 -25.04 3.88 1.58
CA ALA A 192 -25.80 4.59 2.60
C ALA A 192 -25.88 6.11 2.35
N ALA A 193 -24.85 6.70 1.73
CA ALA A 193 -24.84 8.13 1.38
C ALA A 193 -25.66 8.50 0.14
N ALA A 194 -26.03 7.53 -0.70
CA ALA A 194 -26.92 7.74 -1.84
C ALA A 194 -28.38 7.91 -1.39
N ASP A 195 -28.76 7.21 -0.32
CA ASP A 195 -30.11 7.28 0.27
C ASP A 195 -30.32 8.54 1.14
N VAL A 196 -29.25 9.32 1.39
CA VAL A 196 -29.31 10.54 2.20
C VAL A 196 -29.47 11.78 1.30
N PRO A 197 -30.51 12.61 1.52
CA PRO A 197 -30.72 13.84 0.77
C PRO A 197 -29.49 14.78 0.77
N ALA A 198 -29.26 15.46 -0.36
CA ALA A 198 -28.14 16.39 -0.51
C ALA A 198 -28.33 17.71 0.25
N THR A 199 -29.58 18.11 0.52
CA THR A 199 -29.93 19.39 1.16
C THR A 199 -30.11 19.25 2.68
N VAL A 200 -29.83 20.36 3.38
CA VAL A 200 -29.87 20.42 4.86
C VAL A 200 -31.28 20.12 5.36
N ASN A 201 -31.38 19.19 6.33
CA ASN A 201 -32.62 18.55 6.75
C ASN A 201 -33.57 19.43 7.61
N TRP A 202 -33.52 20.75 7.45
CA TRP A 202 -34.39 21.69 8.17
C TRP A 202 -35.87 21.38 7.90
N ALA A 203 -36.24 21.08 6.66
CA ALA A 203 -37.62 20.78 6.29
C ALA A 203 -38.17 19.53 7.01
N ALA A 204 -37.40 18.45 7.16
CA ALA A 204 -37.87 17.30 7.92
C ALA A 204 -37.91 17.59 9.42
N MET A 205 -36.93 18.35 9.95
CA MET A 205 -36.93 18.74 11.36
C MET A 205 -38.17 19.58 11.72
N TYR A 206 -38.54 20.53 10.86
CA TYR A 206 -39.77 21.31 11.02
C TYR A 206 -41.04 20.47 10.81
N LYS A 207 -41.04 19.48 9.91
CA LYS A 207 -42.15 18.51 9.82
C LYS A 207 -42.30 17.66 11.08
N THR A 208 -41.20 17.22 11.70
CA THR A 208 -41.23 16.51 12.98
C THR A 208 -41.78 17.40 14.09
N LEU A 209 -41.32 18.65 14.17
CA LEU A 209 -41.88 19.63 15.11
C LEU A 209 -43.39 19.80 14.92
N LEU A 210 -43.86 19.94 13.67
CA LEU A 210 -45.30 20.02 13.37
C LEU A 210 -46.04 18.76 13.85
N GLY A 211 -45.46 17.58 13.67
CA GLY A 211 -46.02 16.32 14.20
C GLY A 211 -46.08 16.27 15.73
N GLU A 212 -45.01 16.70 16.41
CA GLU A 212 -44.96 16.80 17.87
C GLU A 212 -46.00 17.80 18.41
N LEU A 213 -46.19 18.94 17.71
CA LEU A 213 -47.23 19.92 18.03
C LEU A 213 -48.65 19.36 17.83
N VAL A 214 -48.89 18.62 16.74
CA VAL A 214 -50.17 17.93 16.51
C VAL A 214 -50.42 16.89 17.60
N ALA A 215 -49.41 16.11 17.99
CA ALA A 215 -49.54 15.13 19.06
C ALA A 215 -49.84 15.77 20.42
N LEU A 216 -49.22 16.91 20.73
CA LEU A 216 -49.53 17.73 21.91
C LEU A 216 -50.98 18.24 21.87
N SER A 217 -51.45 18.68 20.70
CA SER A 217 -52.84 19.17 20.54
C SER A 217 -53.90 18.07 20.63
N ALA A 218 -53.53 16.81 20.36
CA ALA A 218 -54.42 15.65 20.42
C ALA A 218 -54.60 15.10 21.85
N GLN A 219 -53.78 15.54 22.81
CA GLN A 219 -53.93 15.18 24.23
C GLN A 219 -55.06 16.00 24.84
N GLY A 220 -56.29 15.48 24.79
CA GLY A 220 -57.45 16.13 25.42
C GLY A 220 -57.27 16.30 26.93
N ALA A 221 -57.80 17.41 27.47
CA ALA A 221 -57.85 17.76 28.89
C ALA A 221 -56.54 18.17 29.59
N VAL A 222 -55.56 18.74 28.86
CA VAL A 222 -54.39 19.40 29.46
C VAL A 222 -54.76 20.84 29.88
N PRO A 223 -54.52 21.28 31.14
CA PRO A 223 -54.73 22.66 31.56
C PRO A 223 -53.90 23.66 30.73
N ASP A 224 -54.45 24.84 30.44
CA ASP A 224 -53.83 25.85 29.55
C ASP A 224 -52.40 26.26 29.97
N ALA A 225 -52.17 26.39 31.29
CA ALA A 225 -50.85 26.71 31.84
C ALA A 225 -49.81 25.61 31.58
N GLU A 226 -50.22 24.34 31.67
CA GLU A 226 -49.35 23.20 31.43
C GLU A 226 -49.07 23.02 29.93
N LEU A 227 -50.08 23.25 29.08
CA LEU A 227 -49.91 23.24 27.63
C LEU A 227 -48.92 24.33 27.17
N ARG A 228 -49.04 25.56 27.71
CA ARG A 228 -48.13 26.67 27.40
C ARG A 228 -46.69 26.34 27.81
N ALA A 229 -46.49 25.79 29.01
CA ALA A 229 -45.17 25.36 29.47
C ALA A 229 -44.57 24.23 28.59
N ARG A 230 -45.38 23.24 28.19
CA ARG A 230 -44.94 22.15 27.29
C ARG A 230 -44.59 22.67 25.89
N LEU A 231 -45.34 23.63 25.36
CA LEU A 231 -45.07 24.28 24.07
C LEU A 231 -43.77 25.10 24.12
N GLU A 232 -43.59 25.92 25.16
CA GLU A 232 -42.37 26.71 25.35
C GLU A 232 -41.13 25.81 25.48
N ALA A 233 -41.24 24.71 26.22
CA ALA A 233 -40.18 23.71 26.34
C ALA A 233 -39.85 23.07 24.98
N LEU A 234 -40.87 22.62 24.23
CA LEU A 234 -40.71 22.00 22.90
C LEU A 234 -40.04 22.95 21.90
N ILE A 235 -40.47 24.21 21.86
CA ILE A 235 -39.90 25.23 20.96
C ILE A 235 -38.47 25.56 21.36
N THR A 236 -38.21 25.75 22.65
CA THR A 236 -36.86 26.05 23.17
C THR A 236 -35.90 24.89 22.89
N GLU A 237 -36.35 23.65 23.07
CA GLU A 237 -35.57 22.47 22.75
C GLU A 237 -35.32 22.37 21.23
N THR A 238 -36.33 22.60 20.41
CA THR A 238 -36.21 22.54 18.95
C THR A 238 -35.32 23.65 18.39
N GLN A 239 -35.33 24.85 18.97
CA GLN A 239 -34.40 25.93 18.60
C GLN A 239 -32.94 25.60 18.93
N LYS A 240 -32.70 24.80 19.97
CA LYS A 240 -31.35 24.29 20.31
C LYS A 240 -30.92 23.13 19.40
N ARG A 241 -31.87 22.38 18.84
CA ARG A 241 -31.59 21.28 17.90
C ARG A 241 -30.97 21.84 16.61
N LYS A 242 -29.83 21.30 16.22
CA LYS A 242 -29.25 21.50 14.88
C LYS A 242 -29.70 20.35 13.99
N PRO A 243 -29.97 20.59 12.69
CA PRO A 243 -30.29 19.50 11.78
C PRO A 243 -29.12 18.51 11.78
N PRO A 244 -29.40 17.19 11.73
CA PRO A 244 -28.36 16.19 11.70
C PRO A 244 -27.47 16.42 10.49
N SER A 245 -26.15 16.33 10.70
CA SER A 245 -25.20 16.44 9.59
C SER A 245 -25.41 15.29 8.61
N ARG A 246 -25.09 15.51 7.33
CA ARG A 246 -25.16 14.45 6.32
C ARG A 246 -24.39 13.19 6.75
N ALA A 247 -23.19 13.37 7.30
CA ALA A 247 -22.40 12.25 7.85
C ALA A 247 -23.08 11.54 9.03
N SER A 248 -23.92 12.23 9.81
CA SER A 248 -24.74 11.58 10.84
C SER A 248 -25.82 10.70 10.24
N LEU A 249 -26.56 11.20 9.26
CA LEU A 249 -27.61 10.45 8.57
C LEU A 249 -27.05 9.21 7.85
N VAL A 250 -25.87 9.31 7.24
CA VAL A 250 -25.20 8.16 6.63
C VAL A 250 -24.85 7.08 7.67
N ARG A 251 -24.44 7.47 8.88
CA ARG A 251 -24.15 6.52 9.96
C ARG A 251 -25.43 5.83 10.45
N GLU A 252 -26.52 6.57 10.60
CA GLU A 252 -27.82 5.99 10.94
C GLU A 252 -28.28 5.00 9.87
N GLY A 253 -28.15 5.34 8.58
CA GLY A 253 -28.46 4.42 7.48
C GLY A 253 -27.60 3.14 7.49
N LEU A 254 -26.33 3.23 7.90
CA LEU A 254 -25.48 2.05 8.09
C LEU A 254 -25.87 1.19 9.30
N ILE A 255 -26.37 1.82 10.38
CA ILE A 255 -26.90 1.13 11.57
C ILE A 255 -28.20 0.40 11.20
N ASP A 256 -29.10 1.06 10.49
CA ASP A 256 -30.37 0.46 10.04
C ASP A 256 -30.11 -0.68 9.02
N GLY A 257 -29.15 -0.46 8.11
CA GLY A 257 -28.70 -1.42 7.11
C GLY A 257 -27.58 -2.36 7.55
N ILE A 258 -27.55 -2.82 8.81
CA ILE A 258 -26.36 -3.45 9.43
C ILE A 258 -25.85 -4.75 8.77
N ARG A 259 -26.69 -5.50 8.06
CA ARG A 259 -26.37 -6.89 7.63
C ARG A 259 -25.02 -7.01 6.89
N PRO A 260 -24.69 -6.17 5.89
CA PRO A 260 -23.41 -6.26 5.18
C PRO A 260 -22.20 -5.84 6.02
N VAL A 261 -22.37 -4.92 6.96
CA VAL A 261 -21.35 -4.50 7.93
C VAL A 261 -21.02 -5.67 8.85
N ARG A 262 -22.05 -6.29 9.45
CA ARG A 262 -21.90 -7.46 10.32
C ARG A 262 -21.25 -8.63 9.60
N SER A 263 -21.69 -8.96 8.39
CA SER A 263 -21.08 -10.06 7.63
C SER A 263 -19.58 -9.84 7.38
N LEU A 264 -19.19 -8.59 7.11
CA LEU A 264 -17.80 -8.24 6.89
C LEU A 264 -16.98 -8.31 8.19
N LEU A 265 -17.53 -7.79 9.30
CA LEU A 265 -16.90 -7.86 10.62
C LEU A 265 -16.68 -9.29 11.08
N VAL A 266 -17.69 -10.16 10.99
CA VAL A 266 -17.58 -11.58 11.34
C VAL A 266 -16.47 -12.25 10.53
N ALA A 267 -16.36 -11.91 9.24
CA ALA A 267 -15.36 -12.47 8.35
C ALA A 267 -13.93 -12.04 8.72
N ILE A 268 -13.72 -10.75 9.03
CA ILE A 268 -12.39 -10.22 9.34
C ILE A 268 -11.98 -10.34 10.81
N ALA A 269 -12.92 -10.55 11.74
CA ALA A 269 -12.63 -10.70 13.17
C ALA A 269 -11.78 -11.93 13.49
N LYS A 270 -11.72 -12.91 12.58
CA LYS A 270 -10.92 -14.14 12.74
C LYS A 270 -9.43 -13.94 12.46
N LEU A 271 -9.05 -12.81 11.84
CA LEU A 271 -7.67 -12.55 11.45
C LEU A 271 -6.84 -12.08 12.65
N PRO A 272 -5.52 -12.36 12.70
CA PRO A 272 -4.67 -11.96 13.82
C PRO A 272 -4.24 -10.51 13.68
N TRP A 273 -5.17 -9.58 13.92
CA TRP A 273 -4.89 -8.15 13.98
C TRP A 273 -3.94 -7.83 15.14
N GLN A 274 -2.94 -7.00 14.87
CA GLN A 274 -1.92 -6.58 15.83
C GLN A 274 -1.81 -5.07 15.87
N ALA A 275 -1.42 -4.53 17.02
CA ALA A 275 -1.12 -3.12 17.22
C ALA A 275 0.09 -2.96 18.16
N THR A 276 0.66 -1.75 18.21
CA THR A 276 1.66 -1.42 19.23
C THR A 276 0.91 -1.05 20.50
N GLY A 277 0.93 -1.94 21.50
CA GLY A 277 0.18 -1.77 22.74
C GLY A 277 -1.34 -1.93 22.57
N GLU A 278 -2.10 -1.39 23.52
CA GLU A 278 -3.57 -1.42 23.49
C GLU A 278 -4.12 -0.51 22.39
N HIS A 279 -5.03 -1.02 21.57
CA HIS A 279 -5.65 -0.25 20.49
C HIS A 279 -7.17 -0.44 20.47
N PRO A 280 -7.97 0.65 20.52
CA PRO A 280 -9.43 0.56 20.62
C PRO A 280 -10.07 -0.31 19.55
N ALA A 281 -9.63 -0.19 18.29
CA ALA A 281 -10.19 -0.99 17.20
C ALA A 281 -10.04 -2.51 17.42
N ILE A 282 -8.93 -2.97 18.01
CA ILE A 282 -8.70 -4.41 18.28
C ILE A 282 -9.52 -4.83 19.50
N GLU A 283 -9.54 -4.00 20.55
CA GLU A 283 -10.31 -4.26 21.77
C GLU A 283 -11.80 -4.46 21.47
N TYR A 284 -12.43 -3.53 20.75
CA TYR A 284 -13.85 -3.65 20.41
C TYR A 284 -14.12 -4.74 19.38
N LEU A 285 -13.17 -5.04 18.48
CA LEU A 285 -13.29 -6.18 17.58
C LEU A 285 -13.32 -7.50 18.35
N ALA A 286 -12.45 -7.66 19.37
CA ALA A 286 -12.45 -8.82 20.24
C ALA A 286 -13.75 -8.93 21.07
N LYS A 287 -14.26 -7.80 21.61
CA LYS A 287 -15.57 -7.76 22.29
C LYS A 287 -16.71 -8.20 21.37
N LEU A 288 -16.75 -7.69 20.14
CA LEU A 288 -17.74 -8.09 19.14
C LEU A 288 -17.62 -9.58 18.79
N GLN A 289 -16.40 -10.08 18.60
CA GLN A 289 -16.15 -11.50 18.34
C GLN A 289 -16.69 -12.40 19.47
N ALA A 290 -16.45 -12.04 20.73
CA ALA A 290 -16.97 -12.77 21.88
C ALA A 290 -18.52 -12.76 21.92
N LEU A 291 -19.15 -11.66 21.52
CA LEU A 291 -20.62 -11.56 21.44
C LEU A 291 -21.19 -12.37 20.28
N TYR A 292 -20.52 -12.39 19.12
CA TYR A 292 -20.90 -13.23 17.98
C TYR A 292 -20.83 -14.72 18.32
N LEU A 293 -19.80 -15.16 19.05
CA LEU A 293 -19.67 -16.55 19.51
C LEU A 293 -20.81 -16.96 20.45
N LYS A 294 -21.30 -16.03 21.27
CA LYS A 294 -22.47 -16.26 22.15
C LYS A 294 -23.81 -16.14 21.43
N GLY A 295 -23.82 -15.77 20.14
CA GLY A 295 -25.06 -15.50 19.38
C GLY A 295 -25.82 -14.26 19.87
N SER A 296 -25.23 -13.42 20.72
CA SER A 296 -25.88 -12.22 21.23
C SER A 296 -25.92 -11.12 20.16
N ARG A 297 -27.06 -10.45 20.06
CA ARG A 297 -27.25 -9.25 19.23
C ARG A 297 -27.56 -8.00 20.04
N LYS A 298 -27.40 -8.10 21.37
CA LYS A 298 -27.63 -7.03 22.33
C LYS A 298 -26.32 -6.65 22.99
N LEU A 299 -26.05 -5.36 23.07
CA LEU A 299 -24.86 -4.85 23.72
C LEU A 299 -25.07 -4.87 25.25
N PRO A 300 -24.15 -5.46 26.06
CA PRO A 300 -24.24 -5.39 27.53
C PRO A 300 -24.21 -3.95 28.03
N VAL A 301 -24.95 -3.63 29.09
CA VAL A 301 -25.18 -2.24 29.55
C VAL A 301 -23.88 -1.55 29.98
N GLU A 302 -22.91 -2.33 30.45
CA GLU A 302 -21.62 -1.85 30.94
C GLU A 302 -20.69 -1.37 29.80
N VAL A 303 -20.99 -1.73 28.55
CA VAL A 303 -20.12 -1.40 27.42
C VAL A 303 -20.34 0.03 26.96
N VAL A 304 -19.37 0.88 27.26
CA VAL A 304 -19.21 2.23 26.69
C VAL A 304 -17.99 2.25 25.77
N ALA A 305 -18.06 3.02 24.68
CA ALA A 305 -16.99 3.08 23.68
C ALA A 305 -16.46 4.49 23.38
N PRO A 306 -15.94 5.22 24.38
CA PRO A 306 -15.50 6.59 24.19
C PRO A 306 -14.29 6.71 23.26
N SER A 307 -13.40 5.70 23.28
CA SER A 307 -12.17 5.65 22.49
C SER A 307 -12.40 5.38 21.00
N LEU A 308 -13.62 5.00 20.57
CA LEU A 308 -14.01 4.97 19.16
C LEU A 308 -14.42 6.36 18.62
N GLY A 309 -14.50 7.36 19.50
CA GLY A 309 -14.79 8.76 19.18
C GLY A 309 -16.19 9.21 19.63
N MET A 310 -16.29 10.48 20.06
CA MET A 310 -17.52 11.10 20.60
C MET A 310 -18.72 10.98 19.66
N ILE A 311 -18.47 10.94 18.35
CA ILE A 311 -19.47 10.86 17.29
C ILE A 311 -20.36 9.62 17.42
N TRP A 312 -19.84 8.51 17.97
CA TRP A 312 -20.56 7.25 18.14
C TRP A 312 -21.20 7.08 19.52
N GLN A 313 -20.83 7.90 20.50
CA GLN A 313 -21.27 7.71 21.88
C GLN A 313 -22.79 7.76 22.01
N VAL A 314 -23.44 8.73 21.37
CA VAL A 314 -24.90 8.88 21.40
C VAL A 314 -25.60 7.61 20.91
N SER A 315 -25.15 7.04 19.79
CA SER A 315 -25.75 5.83 19.21
C SER A 315 -25.42 4.55 20.01
N ILE A 316 -24.23 4.47 20.62
CA ILE A 316 -23.80 3.31 21.44
C ILE A 316 -24.43 3.32 22.84
N SER A 317 -24.69 4.50 23.38
CA SER A 317 -25.41 4.70 24.64
C SER A 317 -26.94 4.64 24.48
N SER A 318 -27.44 4.27 23.31
CA SER A 318 -28.87 4.09 23.05
C SER A 318 -29.51 3.13 24.08
N PRO A 319 -30.72 3.46 24.60
CA PRO A 319 -31.46 2.55 25.47
C PRO A 319 -31.87 1.27 24.74
N ASP A 320 -32.09 1.34 23.43
CA ASP A 320 -32.20 0.15 22.58
C ASP A 320 -30.83 -0.51 22.44
N ARG A 321 -30.66 -1.65 23.13
CA ARG A 321 -29.41 -2.42 23.18
C ARG A 321 -29.10 -3.16 21.88
N GLU A 322 -30.08 -3.40 21.02
CA GLU A 322 -29.82 -3.95 19.68
C GLU A 322 -29.27 -2.86 18.77
N ARG A 323 -29.87 -1.66 18.81
CA ARG A 323 -29.34 -0.50 18.08
C ARG A 323 -27.94 -0.09 18.57
N ALA A 324 -27.71 -0.14 19.87
CA ALA A 324 -26.39 0.10 20.46
C ALA A 324 -25.34 -0.90 19.96
N PHE A 325 -25.72 -2.18 19.82
CA PHE A 325 -24.85 -3.22 19.27
C PHE A 325 -24.49 -2.93 17.81
N GLN A 326 -25.49 -2.58 16.99
CA GLN A 326 -25.30 -2.20 15.59
C GLN A 326 -24.40 -0.96 15.45
N ALA A 327 -24.58 0.04 16.31
CA ALA A 327 -23.73 1.22 16.35
C ALA A 327 -22.27 0.87 16.68
N LEU A 328 -22.04 -0.03 17.65
CA LEU A 328 -20.70 -0.50 17.98
C LEU A 328 -20.04 -1.25 16.81
N GLU A 329 -20.81 -2.07 16.09
CA GLU A 329 -20.34 -2.76 14.89
C GLU A 329 -19.83 -1.76 13.83
N VAL A 330 -20.67 -0.78 13.45
CA VAL A 330 -20.27 0.23 12.45
C VAL A 330 -19.06 1.03 12.96
N ALA A 331 -19.08 1.48 14.22
CA ALA A 331 -17.97 2.23 14.81
C ALA A 331 -16.64 1.47 14.75
N THR A 332 -16.67 0.17 15.12
CA THR A 332 -15.48 -0.70 15.14
C THR A 332 -14.95 -0.93 13.73
N LEU A 333 -15.83 -1.17 12.74
CA LEU A 333 -15.43 -1.37 11.34
C LEU A 333 -14.69 -0.15 10.78
N PHE A 334 -15.20 1.07 11.05
CA PHE A 334 -14.55 2.30 10.59
C PHE A 334 -13.27 2.63 11.37
N ALA A 335 -13.23 2.34 12.67
CA ALA A 335 -12.02 2.47 13.47
C ALA A 335 -10.91 1.53 12.96
N LEU A 336 -11.25 0.28 12.66
CA LEU A 336 -10.32 -0.69 12.07
C LEU A 336 -9.83 -0.21 10.70
N ARG A 337 -10.71 0.25 9.81
CA ARG A 337 -10.32 0.82 8.51
C ARG A 337 -9.31 1.96 8.66
N ARG A 338 -9.56 2.89 9.59
CA ARG A 338 -8.66 4.02 9.85
C ARG A 338 -7.31 3.54 10.39
N ALA A 339 -7.33 2.60 11.32
CA ALA A 339 -6.15 2.04 11.98
C ALA A 339 -5.25 1.22 11.03
N VAL A 340 -5.86 0.53 10.06
CA VAL A 340 -5.08 -0.17 9.03
C VAL A 340 -4.51 0.82 8.02
N ARG A 341 -5.26 1.88 7.66
CA ARG A 341 -4.80 2.90 6.71
C ARG A 341 -3.65 3.75 7.24
N ASN A 342 -3.62 4.07 8.53
CA ASN A 342 -2.54 4.85 9.14
C ASN A 342 -1.37 3.97 9.66
N GLY A 343 -1.51 2.65 9.59
CA GLY A 343 -0.52 1.66 10.02
C GLY A 343 -0.41 1.49 11.54
N SER A 344 -1.42 1.89 12.33
CA SER A 344 -1.45 1.62 13.78
C SER A 344 -1.91 0.19 14.10
N VAL A 345 -2.68 -0.42 13.19
CA VAL A 345 -3.09 -1.83 13.22
C VAL A 345 -2.61 -2.52 11.95
N TRP A 346 -2.10 -3.73 12.07
CA TRP A 346 -1.54 -4.51 10.97
C TRP A 346 -1.82 -6.01 11.13
N ILE A 347 -1.40 -6.79 10.14
CA ILE A 347 -1.33 -8.25 10.23
C ILE A 347 0.10 -8.68 9.90
N GLU A 348 0.69 -9.57 10.71
CA GLU A 348 2.10 -10.00 10.57
C GLU A 348 2.43 -10.48 9.16
N HIS A 349 1.54 -11.28 8.59
CA HIS A 349 1.70 -11.88 7.28
C HIS A 349 1.10 -11.02 6.15
N SER A 350 1.24 -9.69 6.22
CA SER A 350 0.92 -8.75 5.13
C SER A 350 2.23 -8.17 4.57
N LEU A 351 2.34 -7.84 3.28
CA LEU A 351 3.50 -7.12 2.72
C LEU A 351 3.34 -5.60 2.87
N SER A 352 2.14 -5.08 2.61
CA SER A 352 1.86 -3.65 2.55
C SER A 352 1.37 -3.07 3.88
N PHE A 353 0.65 -3.86 4.68
CA PHE A 353 0.05 -3.44 5.96
C PHE A 353 0.81 -4.10 7.11
N ARG A 354 2.03 -3.60 7.37
CA ARG A 354 2.95 -4.11 8.40
C ARG A 354 3.09 -3.13 9.55
N GLY A 355 3.44 -3.65 10.72
CA GLY A 355 3.89 -2.83 11.84
C GLY A 355 5.13 -2.02 11.43
N ARG A 356 5.14 -0.73 11.78
CA ARG A 356 6.21 0.21 11.40
C ARG A 356 7.61 -0.29 11.77
N ALA A 357 7.73 -1.00 12.89
CA ALA A 357 8.99 -1.60 13.35
C ALA A 357 9.65 -2.52 12.30
N ARG A 358 8.87 -3.23 11.47
CA ARG A 358 9.40 -4.12 10.42
C ARG A 358 10.01 -3.39 9.22
N LEU A 359 9.77 -2.08 9.08
CA LEU A 359 10.44 -1.27 8.06
C LEU A 359 11.88 -0.93 8.44
N PHE A 360 12.24 -1.13 9.70
CA PHE A 360 13.56 -0.86 10.24
C PHE A 360 14.30 -2.17 10.50
N PHE A 361 15.62 -2.10 10.55
CA PHE A 361 16.40 -3.18 11.13
C PHE A 361 16.11 -3.28 12.63
N THR A 362 16.18 -4.49 13.18
CA THR A 362 16.21 -4.64 14.63
C THR A 362 17.48 -3.99 15.18
N ASP A 363 17.46 -3.61 16.45
CA ASP A 363 18.62 -2.97 17.08
C ASP A 363 19.85 -3.87 17.00
N GLU A 364 19.70 -5.18 17.24
CA GLU A 364 20.79 -6.15 17.16
C GLU A 364 21.37 -6.22 15.74
N ARG A 365 20.49 -6.30 14.74
CA ARG A 365 20.91 -6.37 13.34
C ARG A 365 21.58 -5.07 12.89
N TRP A 366 21.04 -3.93 13.29
CA TRP A 366 21.63 -2.63 12.97
C TRP A 366 23.02 -2.47 13.56
N GLN A 367 23.22 -2.87 14.82
CA GLN A 367 24.55 -2.86 15.44
C GLN A 367 25.55 -3.74 14.68
N ALA A 368 25.13 -4.93 14.24
CA ALA A 368 25.98 -5.84 13.48
C ALA A 368 26.31 -5.38 12.05
N GLU A 369 25.36 -4.76 11.35
CA GLU A 369 25.48 -4.46 9.90
C GLU A 369 25.76 -2.99 9.57
N SER A 370 25.53 -2.04 10.49
CA SER A 370 25.60 -0.58 10.22
C SER A 370 26.88 -0.13 9.52
N LYS A 371 28.05 -0.58 9.99
CA LYS A 371 29.36 -0.25 9.38
C LYS A 371 29.45 -0.65 7.90
N LYS A 372 28.89 -1.82 7.55
CA LYS A 372 28.86 -2.30 6.16
C LYS A 372 27.95 -1.43 5.29
N HIS A 373 26.79 -1.02 5.82
CA HIS A 373 25.87 -0.13 5.12
C HIS A 373 26.48 1.25 4.85
N TYR A 374 27.15 1.84 5.83
CA TYR A 374 27.86 3.12 5.65
C TYR A 374 28.96 3.02 4.59
N ALA A 375 29.79 1.98 4.66
CA ALA A 375 30.85 1.75 3.67
C ALA A 375 30.29 1.61 2.25
N ARG A 376 29.18 0.88 2.08
CA ARG A 376 28.52 0.70 0.78
C ARG A 376 28.01 2.01 0.18
N LEU A 377 27.45 2.88 1.02
CA LEU A 377 26.96 4.20 0.61
C LEU A 377 28.08 5.25 0.51
N SER A 378 29.33 4.88 0.80
CA SER A 378 30.46 5.82 0.89
C SER A 378 30.18 6.96 1.89
N LEU A 379 29.46 6.63 2.98
CA LEU A 379 29.11 7.55 4.05
C LEU A 379 30.02 7.31 5.27
N PRO A 380 30.38 8.36 6.02
CA PRO A 380 31.10 8.20 7.28
C PRO A 380 30.18 7.62 8.36
N SER A 381 30.75 6.91 9.32
CA SER A 381 30.01 6.27 10.42
C SER A 381 29.41 7.26 11.43
N LYS A 382 29.95 8.48 11.51
CA LYS A 382 29.47 9.54 12.39
C LYS A 382 28.75 10.61 11.58
N ALA A 383 27.51 10.91 11.94
CA ALA A 383 26.71 11.96 11.31
C ALA A 383 27.43 13.32 11.32
N ALA A 384 28.13 13.66 12.42
CA ALA A 384 28.89 14.91 12.53
C ALA A 384 29.97 15.06 11.43
N THR A 385 30.64 13.97 11.04
CA THR A 385 31.65 14.00 9.97
C THR A 385 31.02 14.26 8.61
N PHE A 386 29.83 13.71 8.36
CA PHE A 386 29.07 13.97 7.14
C PHE A 386 28.54 15.40 7.08
N LEU A 387 28.03 15.90 8.21
CA LEU A 387 27.42 17.23 8.29
C LEU A 387 28.44 18.36 8.24
N LYS A 388 29.66 18.18 8.77
CA LYS A 388 30.69 19.23 8.82
C LYS A 388 30.93 19.95 7.48
N PRO A 389 31.19 19.28 6.34
CA PRO A 389 31.38 19.97 5.07
C PRO A 389 30.09 20.60 4.54
N LEU A 390 28.92 20.01 4.78
CA LEU A 390 27.63 20.57 4.36
C LEU A 390 27.32 21.87 5.12
N LEU A 391 27.51 21.87 6.44
CA LEU A 391 27.35 23.04 7.28
C LEU A 391 28.34 24.14 6.89
N ALA A 392 29.61 23.81 6.66
CA ALA A 392 30.59 24.78 6.17
C ALA A 392 30.16 25.43 4.85
N ARG A 393 29.61 24.65 3.91
CA ARG A 393 29.09 25.16 2.64
C ARG A 393 27.86 26.05 2.84
N VAL A 394 26.95 25.68 3.73
CA VAL A 394 25.76 26.50 4.06
C VAL A 394 26.19 27.81 4.72
N THR A 395 27.08 27.77 5.71
CA THR A 395 27.62 28.97 6.35
C THR A 395 28.30 29.89 5.34
N ALA A 396 29.20 29.36 4.51
CA ALA A 396 29.84 30.14 3.46
C ALA A 396 28.84 30.74 2.46
N GLY A 397 27.78 29.99 2.11
CA GLY A 397 26.71 30.47 1.24
C GLY A 397 25.90 31.61 1.89
N VAL A 398 25.55 31.48 3.16
CA VAL A 398 24.84 32.52 3.93
C VAL A 398 25.72 33.77 4.06
N ASP A 399 27.01 33.61 4.34
CA ASP A 399 27.95 34.72 4.44
C ASP A 399 28.11 35.44 3.09
N ALA A 400 28.16 34.69 1.98
CA ALA A 400 28.20 35.24 0.64
C ALA A 400 26.93 36.01 0.28
N VAL A 401 25.75 35.47 0.62
CA VAL A 401 24.46 36.16 0.45
C VAL A 401 24.42 37.45 1.27
N ALA A 402 24.85 37.40 2.52
CA ALA A 402 24.92 38.58 3.39
C ALA A 402 25.90 39.64 2.85
N ALA A 403 27.04 39.22 2.29
CA ALA A 403 27.98 40.13 1.64
C ALA A 403 27.38 40.77 0.38
N ALA A 404 26.73 39.98 -0.48
CA ALA A 404 26.08 40.46 -1.70
C ALA A 404 24.90 41.41 -1.41
N ALA A 405 24.16 41.17 -0.32
CA ALA A 405 23.11 42.06 0.15
C ALA A 405 23.70 43.40 0.63
N ARG A 406 24.79 43.37 1.41
CA ARG A 406 25.47 44.59 1.88
C ARG A 406 26.09 45.41 0.75
N SER A 407 26.57 44.76 -0.32
CA SER A 407 27.12 45.44 -1.49
C SER A 407 26.07 45.91 -2.49
N GLY A 408 24.78 45.62 -2.26
CA GLY A 408 23.68 46.03 -3.14
C GLY A 408 23.54 45.21 -4.43
N VAL A 409 24.30 44.12 -4.58
CA VAL A 409 24.24 43.20 -5.74
C VAL A 409 22.97 42.33 -5.69
N LEU A 410 22.48 42.08 -4.48
CA LEU A 410 21.30 41.28 -4.17
C LEU A 410 20.38 42.08 -3.25
N ARG A 411 19.06 41.99 -3.43
CA ARG A 411 18.08 42.54 -2.49
C ARG A 411 17.30 41.41 -1.83
N VAL A 412 17.14 41.48 -0.51
CA VAL A 412 16.41 40.49 0.29
C VAL A 412 15.29 41.20 1.02
N ASP A 413 14.04 40.84 0.73
CA ASP A 413 12.84 41.21 1.49
C ASP A 413 12.06 39.93 1.89
N ASP A 414 10.77 39.79 1.56
CA ASP A 414 10.05 38.51 1.70
C ASP A 414 10.49 37.49 0.63
N GLU A 415 11.16 37.97 -0.43
CA GLU A 415 11.73 37.16 -1.50
C GLU A 415 13.20 37.56 -1.76
N LEU A 416 13.89 36.72 -2.55
CA LEU A 416 15.29 36.93 -2.92
C LEU A 416 15.36 37.51 -4.34
N HIS A 417 15.66 38.80 -4.45
CA HIS A 417 15.73 39.51 -5.73
C HIS A 417 17.18 39.49 -6.26
N LEU A 418 17.40 38.69 -7.29
CA LEU A 418 18.64 38.63 -8.06
C LEU A 418 18.47 39.47 -9.31
N SER A 419 19.44 40.32 -9.62
CA SER A 419 19.51 40.90 -10.96
C SER A 419 19.65 39.76 -11.99
N PRO A 420 18.89 39.77 -13.10
CA PRO A 420 19.02 38.76 -14.14
C PRO A 420 20.48 38.64 -14.55
N LEU A 421 21.01 37.42 -14.59
CA LEU A 421 22.33 37.20 -15.16
C LEU A 421 22.30 37.70 -16.60
N PRO A 422 23.22 38.58 -17.03
CA PRO A 422 23.36 38.89 -18.44
C PRO A 422 23.60 37.57 -19.18
N ALA A 423 23.05 37.43 -20.38
CA ALA A 423 23.39 36.31 -21.23
C ALA A 423 24.92 36.27 -21.37
N GLU A 424 25.53 35.12 -21.09
CA GLU A 424 26.93 34.93 -21.43
C GLU A 424 27.07 35.11 -22.95
N ASP A 425 28.13 35.79 -23.37
CA ASP A 425 28.43 35.91 -24.80
C ASP A 425 28.54 34.51 -25.39
N GLU A 426 27.78 34.26 -26.46
CA GLU A 426 27.69 32.94 -27.06
C GLU A 426 29.07 32.56 -27.62
N ASP A 427 29.67 31.49 -27.08
CA ASP A 427 30.99 31.03 -27.52
C ASP A 427 30.91 30.73 -29.04
N PRO A 428 31.80 31.31 -29.87
CA PRO A 428 31.80 31.07 -31.31
C PRO A 428 31.88 29.57 -31.68
N GLU A 429 32.43 28.71 -30.82
CA GLU A 429 32.41 27.26 -31.00
C GLU A 429 31.00 26.66 -30.87
N VAL A 430 30.14 27.21 -30.00
CA VAL A 430 28.73 26.80 -29.90
C VAL A 430 27.97 27.20 -31.17
N THR A 431 28.22 28.39 -31.71
CA THR A 431 27.63 28.83 -32.97
C THR A 431 28.08 27.95 -34.15
N LYS A 432 29.37 27.59 -34.21
CA LYS A 432 29.90 26.63 -35.19
C LYS A 432 29.27 25.24 -35.03
N LEU A 433 29.15 24.76 -33.81
CA LEU A 433 28.55 23.45 -33.52
C LEU A 433 27.07 23.42 -33.92
N ARG A 434 26.33 24.49 -33.63
CA ARG A 434 24.93 24.67 -34.03
C ARG A 434 24.80 24.66 -35.55
N ALA A 435 25.61 25.45 -36.26
CA ALA A 435 25.63 25.45 -37.72
C ALA A 435 26.00 24.08 -38.31
N ALA A 436 26.94 23.36 -37.70
CA ALA A 436 27.31 22.01 -38.10
C ALA A 436 26.20 20.98 -37.81
N LEU A 437 25.47 21.13 -36.71
CA LEU A 437 24.30 20.32 -36.37
C LEU A 437 23.14 20.58 -37.33
N ASP A 438 22.81 21.84 -37.60
CA ASP A 438 21.74 22.22 -38.53
C ASP A 438 22.04 21.73 -39.95
N HIS A 439 23.30 21.87 -40.40
CA HIS A 439 23.74 21.34 -41.69
C HIS A 439 23.65 19.81 -41.77
N ARG A 440 23.88 19.11 -40.64
CA ARG A 440 23.86 17.64 -40.56
C ARG A 440 22.46 17.06 -40.35
N ILE A 441 21.56 17.80 -39.73
CA ILE A 441 20.15 17.44 -39.56
C ILE A 441 19.40 17.64 -40.90
N GLY A 442 19.82 18.61 -41.71
CA GLY A 442 19.24 18.93 -43.01
C GLY A 442 17.98 19.78 -42.91
N GLU A 443 17.55 20.38 -44.03
CA GLU A 443 16.38 21.29 -44.08
C GLU A 443 15.04 20.58 -43.89
N VAL A 444 15.00 19.26 -44.08
CA VAL A 444 13.74 18.51 -44.09
C VAL A 444 13.28 18.24 -42.66
N GLN A 445 12.27 18.98 -42.24
CA GLN A 445 11.65 18.82 -40.92
C GLN A 445 10.86 17.51 -40.89
N LEU A 446 10.94 16.76 -39.78
CA LEU A 446 10.21 15.49 -39.60
C LEU A 446 8.70 15.56 -39.96
N PRO A 447 7.96 16.66 -39.68
CA PRO A 447 6.58 16.83 -40.15
C PRO A 447 6.42 16.73 -41.68
N GLU A 448 7.37 17.25 -42.46
CA GLU A 448 7.34 17.19 -43.92
C GLU A 448 7.57 15.76 -44.42
N VAL A 449 8.48 15.01 -43.79
CA VAL A 449 8.69 13.58 -44.08
C VAL A 449 7.44 12.78 -43.77
N ILE A 450 6.81 13.02 -42.62
CA ILE A 450 5.57 12.34 -42.21
C ILE A 450 4.44 12.63 -43.21
N LEU A 451 4.30 13.89 -43.66
CA LEU A 451 3.33 14.26 -44.69
C LEU A 451 3.61 13.63 -46.05
N ALA A 452 4.87 13.60 -46.48
CA ALA A 452 5.25 12.97 -47.75
C ALA A 452 4.96 11.46 -47.75
N VAL A 453 5.28 10.77 -46.66
CA VAL A 453 4.94 9.36 -46.46
C VAL A 453 3.42 9.18 -46.41
N ASP A 454 2.69 10.00 -45.66
CA ASP A 454 1.24 9.90 -45.58
C ASP A 454 0.53 10.20 -46.91
N ALA A 455 1.06 11.11 -47.74
CA ALA A 455 0.55 11.37 -49.09
C ALA A 455 0.74 10.16 -50.03
N GLN A 456 1.87 9.44 -49.91
CA GLN A 456 2.12 8.22 -50.67
C GLN A 456 1.27 7.04 -50.19
N VAL A 457 1.12 6.87 -48.88
CA VAL A 457 0.46 5.71 -48.27
C VAL A 457 -1.05 5.95 -48.06
N ARG A 458 -1.51 7.20 -48.21
CA ARG A 458 -2.90 7.69 -48.07
C ARG A 458 -3.56 7.35 -46.73
N PHE A 459 -2.77 7.16 -45.67
CA PHE A 459 -3.27 6.67 -44.39
C PHE A 459 -4.29 7.64 -43.75
N SER A 460 -3.97 8.93 -43.69
CA SER A 460 -4.90 9.94 -43.17
C SER A 460 -6.09 10.19 -44.10
N TRP A 461 -5.94 9.98 -45.41
CA TRP A 461 -7.04 10.11 -46.38
C TRP A 461 -8.12 9.05 -46.12
N ILE A 462 -7.71 7.82 -45.81
CA ILE A 462 -8.60 6.71 -45.43
C ILE A 462 -9.30 7.02 -44.11
N MET A 463 -8.60 7.61 -43.13
CA MET A 463 -9.14 7.90 -41.79
C MET A 463 -10.03 9.16 -41.75
N LEU A 464 -9.75 10.18 -42.57
CA LEU A 464 -10.38 11.50 -42.48
C LEU A 464 -11.21 11.90 -43.72
N GLY A 465 -11.17 11.11 -44.80
CA GLY A 465 -11.94 11.36 -46.03
C GLY A 465 -11.49 12.58 -46.85
N ARG A 466 -10.32 13.16 -46.55
CA ARG A 466 -9.75 14.33 -47.26
C ARG A 466 -8.23 14.34 -47.18
N GLU A 467 -7.60 15.08 -48.09
CA GLU A 467 -6.14 15.23 -48.17
C GLU A 467 -5.59 16.13 -47.04
N PRO A 468 -4.50 15.74 -46.37
CA PRO A 468 -3.89 16.55 -45.32
C PRO A 468 -3.19 17.77 -45.94
N ARG A 469 -3.47 18.96 -45.39
CA ARG A 469 -2.82 20.23 -45.79
C ARG A 469 -2.07 20.84 -44.61
N LEU A 470 -0.90 21.41 -44.89
CA LEU A 470 -0.15 22.22 -43.93
C LEU A 470 -0.90 23.53 -43.67
N LEU A 471 -1.14 23.85 -42.39
CA LEU A 471 -1.47 25.20 -41.95
C LEU A 471 -0.15 25.99 -41.89
N ILE A 472 0.23 26.58 -43.02
CA ILE A 472 1.28 27.61 -43.01
C ILE A 472 0.60 28.89 -42.48
N ALA A 473 0.96 29.30 -41.27
CA ALA A 473 0.64 30.63 -40.78
C ALA A 473 1.42 31.63 -41.65
N ALA A 474 0.69 32.41 -42.45
CA ALA A 474 1.23 33.60 -43.07
C ALA A 474 1.40 34.66 -41.98
N GLU A 475 2.65 34.89 -41.56
CA GLU A 475 3.02 36.14 -40.90
C GLU A 475 3.25 37.19 -42.00
N ASN A 476 2.39 38.22 -41.99
CA ASN A 476 2.69 39.56 -42.45
C ASN A 476 2.73 40.47 -41.22
#